data_AF-A0A660XM22-F1
#
_entry.id   AF-A0A660XM22-F1
#
_cell.length_a   1.000
_cell.length_b   1.000
_cell.length_c   1.000
_cell.angle_alpha   90.00
_cell.angle_beta   90.00
_cell.angle_gamma   90.00
#
_symmetry.space_group_name_H-M   'P 1'
#
loop_
_entity.id
_entity.type
_entity.pdbx_description
1 polymer ?
#
loop_
_entity_poly.entity_id
_entity_poly.type
_entity_poly.pdbx_seq_one_letter_code
_entity_poly.pdbx_strand_id
1 'polypeptide(L)'
;MKKLTTHILKISLIGVFLSQLIFGQNHFSVVNPTGLAYHIVLEDLTINGKAAPQGTEIGIFDGDLCVGSAMLYNELNSSIDIVTWQGNSSY
;
A
#
# COMPACT_ATOMS: atom_id res chain seq x y z
N MET A 1 -16.85 41.30 36.21
CA MET A 1 -16.46 41.16 34.78
C MET A 1 -14.98 40.77 34.76
N LYS A 2 -14.48 39.66 34.23
CA LYS A 2 -14.90 38.73 33.17
C LYS A 2 -14.51 37.29 33.57
N LYS A 3 -15.41 36.32 33.32
CA LYS A 3 -15.09 34.89 33.25
C LYS A 3 -14.12 34.67 32.08
N LEU A 4 -12.97 34.02 32.32
CA LEU A 4 -12.06 33.59 31.25
C LEU A 4 -11.74 32.10 31.44
N THR A 5 -12.74 31.26 31.18
CA THR A 5 -12.74 30.26 30.09
C THR A 5 -11.69 29.16 30.19
N THR A 6 -12.07 28.11 30.92
CA THR A 6 -11.66 26.71 30.79
C THR A 6 -11.77 26.21 29.33
N HIS A 7 -10.79 26.47 28.46
CA HIS A 7 -10.84 25.93 27.08
C HIS A 7 -9.50 25.60 26.39
N ILE A 8 -8.38 25.55 27.12
CA ILE A 8 -7.07 25.29 26.45
C ILE A 8 -6.63 23.81 26.58
N LEU A 9 -7.27 23.00 27.43
CA LEU A 9 -6.80 21.63 27.72
C LEU A 9 -7.49 20.50 26.91
N LYS A 10 -8.33 20.79 25.93
CA LYS A 10 -9.07 19.75 25.17
C LYS A 10 -8.67 19.57 23.70
N ILE A 11 -7.73 20.35 23.17
CA ILE A 11 -7.37 20.28 21.74
C ILE A 11 -6.13 19.41 21.47
N SER A 12 -5.34 19.06 22.49
CA SER A 12 -4.08 18.34 22.26
C SER A 12 -4.17 16.81 22.13
N LEU A 13 -5.34 16.17 22.33
CA LEU A 13 -5.44 14.70 22.24
C LEU A 13 -6.10 14.17 20.95
N ILE A 14 -6.86 15.01 20.24
CA ILE A 14 -7.50 14.61 18.97
C ILE A 14 -6.56 14.82 17.77
N GLY A 15 -5.66 15.81 17.84
CA GLY A 15 -4.73 16.11 16.74
C GLY A 15 -3.61 15.09 16.56
N VAL A 16 -3.16 14.42 17.62
CA VAL A 16 -2.02 13.49 17.56
C VAL A 16 -2.46 12.06 17.18
N PHE A 17 -3.72 11.69 17.43
CA PHE A 17 -4.24 10.38 17.03
C PHE A 17 -4.55 10.27 15.53
N LEU A 18 -4.79 11.42 14.86
CA LEU A 18 -5.10 11.43 13.42
C LEU A 18 -3.86 11.32 12.52
N SER A 19 -2.68 11.74 13.00
CA SER A 19 -1.43 11.66 12.23
C SER A 19 -0.81 10.26 12.17
N GLN A 20 -1.34 9.29 12.92
CA GLN A 20 -0.85 7.91 12.91
C GLN A 20 -1.58 6.99 11.91
N LEU A 21 -2.61 7.48 11.22
CA LEU A 21 -3.46 6.66 10.34
C LEU A 21 -3.05 6.64 8.86
N ILE A 22 -1.97 7.33 8.47
CA ILE A 22 -1.53 7.43 7.06
C ILE A 22 -0.25 6.63 6.80
N PHE A 23 -0.01 5.57 7.56
CA PHE A 23 0.97 4.54 7.18
C PHE A 23 0.19 3.31 6.72
N GLY A 24 0.06 3.14 5.40
CA GLY A 24 -0.43 1.88 4.80
C GLY A 24 -1.79 1.92 4.11
N GLN A 25 -2.08 2.94 3.29
CA GLN A 25 -3.02 2.70 2.19
C GLN A 25 -2.23 2.17 0.99
N ASN A 26 -2.48 0.92 0.65
CA ASN A 26 -2.09 0.37 -0.64
C ASN A 26 -2.75 1.22 -1.73
N HIS A 27 -1.97 1.68 -2.69
CA HIS A 27 -2.46 2.40 -3.86
C HIS A 27 -3.31 1.48 -4.73
N PHE A 28 -2.95 0.19 -4.80
CA PHE A 28 -3.64 -0.78 -5.63
C PHE A 28 -4.70 -1.55 -4.84
N SER A 29 -5.93 -1.57 -5.38
CA SER A 29 -7.04 -2.36 -4.85
C SER A 29 -7.10 -3.71 -5.55
N VAL A 30 -6.48 -4.72 -4.95
CA VAL A 30 -6.42 -6.08 -5.48
C VAL A 30 -7.79 -6.75 -5.39
N VAL A 31 -8.19 -7.49 -6.42
CA VAL A 31 -9.42 -8.30 -6.41
C VAL A 31 -9.40 -9.34 -5.27
N ASN A 32 -10.59 -9.79 -4.87
CA ASN A 32 -10.70 -10.91 -3.95
C ASN A 32 -10.13 -12.20 -4.57
N PRO A 33 -9.53 -13.10 -3.76
CA PRO A 33 -9.05 -14.39 -4.23
C PRO A 33 -10.10 -15.16 -5.05
N THR A 34 -9.76 -15.52 -6.28
CA THR A 34 -10.67 -16.22 -7.20
C THR A 34 -10.58 -17.74 -7.13
N GLY A 35 -9.61 -18.27 -6.36
CA GLY A 35 -9.34 -19.71 -6.27
C GLY A 35 -8.37 -20.24 -7.32
N LEU A 36 -7.94 -19.40 -8.27
CA LEU A 36 -6.90 -19.71 -9.25
C LEU A 36 -5.77 -18.67 -9.12
N ALA A 37 -4.69 -19.08 -8.46
CA ALA A 37 -3.52 -18.24 -8.19
C ALA A 37 -2.42 -18.46 -9.24
N TYR A 38 -1.72 -17.37 -9.57
CA TYR A 38 -0.51 -17.35 -10.37
C TYR A 38 0.60 -16.63 -9.59
N HIS A 39 1.82 -17.13 -9.70
CA HIS A 39 2.98 -16.58 -9.00
C HIS A 39 3.85 -15.78 -9.97
N ILE A 40 4.16 -14.53 -9.60
CA ILE A 40 5.15 -13.70 -10.29
C ILE A 40 6.36 -13.58 -9.38
N VAL A 41 7.50 -14.10 -9.85
CA VAL A 41 8.77 -13.98 -9.13
C VAL A 41 9.54 -12.79 -9.69
N LEU A 42 9.70 -11.75 -8.87
CA LEU A 42 10.45 -10.55 -9.19
C LEU A 42 11.89 -10.68 -8.67
N GLU A 43 12.87 -10.74 -9.55
CA GLU A 43 14.29 -10.87 -9.19
C GLU A 43 14.99 -9.52 -9.07
N ASP A 44 14.61 -8.54 -9.88
CA ASP A 44 15.18 -7.18 -9.89
C ASP A 44 14.12 -6.15 -10.30
N LEU A 45 14.22 -4.93 -9.77
CA LEU A 45 13.36 -3.81 -10.12
C LEU A 45 14.15 -2.51 -10.14
N THR A 46 14.23 -1.91 -11.33
CA THR A 46 14.87 -0.62 -11.53
C THR A 46 13.90 0.41 -12.12
N ILE A 47 14.02 1.66 -11.68
CA ILE A 47 13.28 2.81 -12.18
C ILE A 47 14.32 3.82 -12.67
N ASN A 48 14.27 4.13 -13.98
CA ASN A 48 15.25 5.03 -14.63
C ASN A 48 16.72 4.58 -14.40
N GLY A 49 16.96 3.27 -14.45
CA GLY A 49 18.30 2.68 -14.31
C GLY A 49 18.87 2.67 -12.89
N LYS A 50 18.06 2.93 -11.87
CA LYS A 50 18.43 2.85 -10.45
C LYS A 50 17.53 1.85 -9.74
N ALA A 51 18.02 1.20 -8.69
CA ALA A 51 17.20 0.35 -7.83
C ALA A 51 15.96 1.11 -7.35
N ALA A 52 14.80 0.44 -7.37
CA ALA A 52 13.57 1.03 -6.89
C ALA A 52 13.68 1.34 -5.37
N PRO A 53 13.24 2.53 -4.93
CA PRO A 53 13.36 2.92 -3.54
C PRO A 53 12.45 2.09 -2.64
N GLN A 54 12.83 1.94 -1.38
CA GLN A 54 11.94 1.42 -0.33
C GLN A 54 10.63 2.22 -0.29
N GLY A 55 9.51 1.53 -0.12
CA GLY A 55 8.16 2.08 -0.18
C GLY A 55 7.57 2.12 -1.58
N THR A 56 8.27 1.59 -2.60
CA THR A 56 7.70 1.38 -3.93
C THR A 56 6.65 0.27 -3.87
N GLU A 57 5.44 0.58 -4.34
CA GLU A 57 4.38 -0.39 -4.54
C GLU A 57 4.32 -0.82 -6.00
N ILE A 58 4.12 -2.11 -6.24
CA ILE A 58 4.04 -2.74 -7.55
C ILE A 58 2.63 -3.29 -7.70
N GLY A 59 1.92 -2.88 -8.75
CA GLY A 59 0.60 -3.40 -9.09
C GLY A 59 0.68 -4.31 -10.30
N ILE A 60 0.08 -5.49 -10.22
CA ILE A 60 -0.04 -6.44 -11.32
C ILE A 60 -1.48 -6.39 -11.84
N PHE A 61 -1.63 -6.25 -13.15
CA PHE A 61 -2.92 -6.01 -13.80
C PHE A 61 -3.22 -7.04 -14.89
N ASP A 62 -4.48 -7.45 -14.95
CA ASP A 62 -5.08 -8.13 -16.09
C ASP A 62 -6.13 -7.18 -16.70
N GLY A 63 -5.78 -6.55 -17.82
CA GLY A 63 -6.50 -5.38 -18.32
C GLY A 63 -6.49 -4.25 -17.29
N ASP A 64 -7.69 -3.81 -16.88
CA ASP A 64 -7.88 -2.74 -15.89
C ASP A 64 -8.00 -3.25 -14.45
N LEU A 65 -8.08 -4.57 -14.24
CA LEU A 65 -8.24 -5.19 -12.91
C LEU A 65 -6.88 -5.41 -12.25
N CYS A 66 -6.71 -4.88 -11.03
CA CYS A 66 -5.53 -5.20 -10.23
C CYS A 66 -5.69 -6.60 -9.61
N VAL A 67 -4.86 -7.53 -10.07
CA VAL A 67 -4.92 -8.95 -9.69
C VAL A 67 -3.90 -9.35 -8.64
N GLY A 68 -2.94 -8.48 -8.33
CA GLY A 68 -1.98 -8.65 -7.24
C GLY A 68 -1.19 -7.38 -7.00
N SER A 69 -0.60 -7.26 -5.83
CA SER A 69 0.33 -6.17 -5.54
C SER A 69 1.42 -6.60 -4.55
N ALA A 70 2.52 -5.86 -4.54
CA ALA A 70 3.62 -6.04 -3.60
C ALA A 70 4.21 -4.69 -3.20
N MET A 71 4.69 -4.59 -1.95
CA MET A 71 5.38 -3.43 -1.43
C MET A 71 6.86 -3.77 -1.21
N LEU A 72 7.76 -2.94 -1.72
CA LEU A 72 9.18 -3.05 -1.41
C LEU A 72 9.46 -2.46 -0.03
N TYR A 73 9.65 -3.34 0.97
CA TYR A 73 10.00 -2.93 2.33
C TYR A 73 11.49 -2.60 2.50
N ASN A 74 12.32 -3.01 1.56
CA ASN A 74 13.76 -2.80 1.51
C ASN A 74 14.25 -2.90 0.06
N GLU A 75 15.53 -2.57 -0.16
CA GLU A 75 16.18 -2.89 -1.43
C GLU A 75 16.09 -4.40 -1.72
N LEU A 76 15.87 -4.75 -2.99
CA LEU A 76 15.75 -6.14 -3.43
C LEU A 76 17.09 -6.87 -3.29
N ASN A 77 17.25 -7.54 -2.16
CA ASN A 77 18.42 -8.38 -1.88
C ASN A 77 18.17 -9.87 -2.22
N SER A 78 16.91 -10.21 -2.52
CA SER A 78 16.42 -11.54 -2.87
C SER A 78 15.14 -11.42 -3.68
N SER A 79 14.80 -12.44 -4.45
CA SER A 79 13.56 -12.45 -5.23
C SER A 79 12.32 -12.34 -4.35
N ILE A 80 11.31 -11.62 -4.83
CA ILE A 80 9.98 -11.53 -4.21
C ILE A 80 9.02 -12.40 -4.99
N ASP A 81 8.28 -13.26 -4.29
CA ASP A 81 7.12 -13.96 -4.84
C ASP A 81 5.86 -13.11 -4.63
N ILE A 82 5.16 -12.82 -5.73
CA ILE A 82 3.92 -12.05 -5.74
C ILE A 82 2.79 -12.99 -6.16
N VAL A 83 1.88 -13.26 -5.24
CA VAL A 83 0.66 -14.02 -5.54
C VAL A 83 -0.33 -13.10 -6.27
N THR A 84 -0.80 -13.57 -7.41
CA THR A 84 -1.78 -12.88 -8.26
C THR A 84 -2.98 -13.79 -8.51
N TRP A 85 -4.15 -13.21 -8.73
CA TRP A 85 -5.39 -13.96 -8.93
C TRP A 85 -5.85 -13.90 -10.38
N GLN A 86 -6.57 -14.91 -10.85
CA GLN A 86 -7.16 -14.82 -12.18
C GLN A 86 -8.06 -13.57 -12.30
N GLY A 87 -7.83 -12.75 -13.33
CA GLY A 87 -8.76 -11.68 -13.70
C GLY A 87 -10.08 -12.28 -14.16
N ASN A 88 -11.17 -11.92 -13.49
CA ASN A 88 -12.51 -12.24 -13.97
C ASN A 88 -13.25 -10.92 -14.13
N SER A 89 -13.58 -10.57 -15.39
CA SER A 89 -14.33 -9.37 -15.76
C SER A 89 -15.79 -9.36 -15.24
N SER A 90 -16.19 -10.35 -14.45
CA SER A 90 -17.49 -10.41 -13.80
C SER A 90 -17.56 -9.61 -12.49
N TYR A 91 -16.45 -8.96 -12.08
CA TYR A 91 -16.35 -8.09 -10.90
C TYR A 91 -15.95 -6.68 -11.28
#